data_AF-A0A433THY7-F1
#
_entry.id   AF-A0A433THY7-F1
#
_cell.length_a   1.000
_cell.length_b   1.000
_cell.length_c   1.000
_cell.angle_alpha   90.00
_cell.angle_beta   90.00
_cell.angle_gamma   90.00
#
_symmetry.space_group_name_H-M   'P 1'
#
loop_
_entity.id
_entity.type
_entity.pdbx_description
1 polymer ?
#
loop_
_entity_poly.entity_id
_entity_poly.type
_entity_poly.pdbx_seq_one_letter_code
_entity_poly.pdbx_strand_id
1 'polypeptide(L)'
;MMLVNRKTSFKDGMPMADYGPDENLNDNADIEWVNKSWVRRLLRVCAFVSMISVSMNTPKTFVYYPHLEYLTFVIDLVLMILFSSEMVAKMHIRGVWKGEAPYLRDRWCQFDGVMVMCLWGSVSGQIYEMATNGPSTNNTAAAIIGIIRSPRPLILVRVFRNFLKFQLPKNRINSIFKRSSQQIYNVTIFFLFFMSLYGFLGVQFFGKMKRRCVRKGTQP
;
A
#
# COMPACT_ATOMS: atom_id res chain seq x y z
N MET A 1 3.18 28.32 -43.77
CA MET A 1 2.70 27.48 -42.65
C MET A 1 3.55 27.80 -41.43
N MET A 2 3.09 28.70 -40.54
CA MET A 2 3.87 29.13 -39.37
C MET A 2 3.91 28.00 -38.34
N LEU A 3 5.11 27.48 -38.06
CA LEU A 3 5.35 26.59 -36.92
C LEU A 3 5.24 27.42 -35.64
N VAL A 4 4.11 27.28 -34.94
CA VAL A 4 3.93 27.84 -33.60
C VAL A 4 4.86 27.10 -32.65
N ASN A 5 6.04 27.67 -32.42
CA ASN A 5 6.99 27.19 -31.42
C ASN A 5 6.43 27.55 -30.03
N ARG A 6 5.66 26.62 -29.43
CA ARG A 6 5.18 26.74 -28.05
C ARG A 6 6.37 26.57 -27.10
N LYS A 7 7.15 27.65 -26.92
CA LYS A 7 8.00 27.81 -25.74
C LYS A 7 7.08 27.79 -24.53
N THR A 8 7.01 26.65 -23.86
CA THR A 8 6.38 26.54 -22.54
C THR A 8 7.28 27.29 -21.58
N SER A 9 7.01 28.59 -21.42
CA SER A 9 7.59 29.40 -20.36
C SER A 9 7.26 28.71 -19.04
N PHE A 10 8.28 28.07 -18.45
CA PHE A 10 8.23 27.53 -17.11
C PHE A 10 8.13 28.75 -16.20
N LYS A 11 6.90 29.14 -15.84
CA LYS A 11 6.65 30.18 -14.85
C LYS A 11 7.18 29.67 -13.51
N ASP A 12 8.32 30.20 -13.08
CA ASP A 12 8.75 30.15 -11.69
C ASP A 12 7.60 30.67 -10.82
N GLY A 13 7.03 29.78 -10.00
CA GLY A 13 5.88 30.10 -9.14
C GLY A 13 4.65 29.22 -9.32
N MET A 14 4.64 28.21 -10.21
CA MET A 14 3.63 27.16 -10.09
C MET A 14 3.93 26.30 -8.87
N PRO A 15 2.95 26.06 -7.96
CA PRO A 15 3.14 25.09 -6.90
C PRO A 15 3.41 23.73 -7.55
N MET A 16 4.66 23.28 -7.41
CA MET A 16 5.09 21.95 -7.80
C MET A 16 4.11 20.94 -7.20
N ALA A 17 3.95 19.79 -7.85
CA ALA A 17 3.27 18.66 -7.21
C ALA A 17 4.09 18.09 -6.06
N ASP A 18 4.35 18.91 -5.02
CA ASP A 18 4.80 18.38 -3.75
C ASP A 18 3.60 17.71 -3.10
N TYR A 19 3.68 16.38 -3.10
CA TYR A 19 2.84 15.51 -2.30
C TYR A 19 3.39 15.38 -0.87
N GLY A 20 4.56 15.94 -0.55
CA GLY A 20 4.97 16.14 0.83
C GLY A 20 4.51 17.52 1.33
N PRO A 21 4.00 17.65 2.57
CA PRO A 21 4.03 18.95 3.23
C PRO A 21 5.48 19.40 3.34
N ASP A 22 5.72 20.70 3.16
CA ASP A 22 7.01 21.33 3.44
C ASP A 22 7.47 20.84 4.82
N GLU A 23 8.55 20.04 4.85
CA GLU A 23 9.21 19.61 6.10
C GLU A 23 9.94 20.78 6.79
N ASN A 24 9.67 22.01 6.37
CA ASN A 24 10.14 23.26 6.97
C ASN A 24 9.14 23.74 8.04
N LEU A 25 8.74 22.84 8.94
CA LEU A 25 7.95 23.19 10.11
C LEU A 25 8.90 23.71 11.19
N ASN A 26 8.86 25.02 11.38
CA ASN A 26 9.36 25.84 12.49
C ASN A 26 10.58 25.28 13.25
N ASP A 27 11.75 25.91 13.06
CA ASP A 27 13.04 25.64 13.73
C ASP A 27 13.02 25.74 15.28
N ASN A 28 11.85 25.84 15.91
CA ASN A 28 11.66 26.21 17.31
C ASN A 28 11.01 25.11 18.18
N ALA A 29 11.05 23.84 17.78
CA ALA A 29 10.63 22.73 18.65
C ALA A 29 11.66 21.59 18.64
N ASP A 30 12.15 21.22 19.83
CA ASP A 30 13.25 20.29 20.14
C ASP A 30 13.09 18.82 19.66
N ILE A 31 12.24 18.53 18.68
CA ILE A 31 12.09 17.20 18.07
C ILE A 31 12.80 17.19 16.70
N GLU A 32 14.09 17.52 16.73
CA GLU A 32 14.95 17.68 15.55
C GLU A 32 15.27 16.34 14.87
N TRP A 33 15.20 15.21 15.59
CA TRP A 33 15.75 13.94 15.11
C TRP A 33 14.96 13.33 13.92
N VAL A 34 13.63 13.44 13.89
CA VAL A 34 12.80 12.87 12.80
C VAL A 34 13.09 13.54 11.46
N ASN A 35 13.43 14.82 11.48
CA ASN A 35 13.72 15.60 10.28
C ASN A 35 15.15 15.38 9.75
N LYS A 36 15.99 14.60 10.46
CA LYS A 36 17.35 14.31 10.02
C LYS A 36 17.33 13.42 8.77
N SER A 37 18.17 13.76 7.80
CA SER A 37 18.26 13.07 6.51
C SER A 37 18.63 11.58 6.63
N TRP A 38 19.46 11.24 7.63
CA TRP A 38 19.83 9.86 7.92
C TRP A 38 18.66 9.04 8.49
N VAL A 39 17.82 9.64 9.36
CA VAL A 39 16.60 8.99 9.89
C VAL A 39 15.62 8.71 8.77
N ARG A 40 15.41 9.67 7.86
CA ARG A 40 14.60 9.44 6.65
C ARG A 40 15.12 8.30 5.77
N ARG A 41 16.45 8.16 5.65
CA ARG A 41 17.06 7.03 4.92
C ARG A 41 16.82 5.71 5.66
N LEU A 42 17.03 5.69 6.97
CA LEU A 42 16.81 4.53 7.83
C LEU A 42 15.36 4.05 7.77
N LEU A 43 14.38 4.94 7.92
CA LEU A 43 12.95 4.59 7.85
C LEU A 43 12.56 3.96 6.50
N ARG A 44 13.20 4.36 5.39
CA ARG A 44 12.99 3.73 4.08
C ARG A 44 13.59 2.33 4.01
N VAL A 45 14.79 2.12 4.56
CA VAL A 45 15.39 0.80 4.67
C VAL A 45 14.52 -0.10 5.54
N CYS A 46 14.03 0.40 6.67
CA CYS A 46 13.07 -0.30 7.53
C CYS A 46 11.78 -0.68 6.78
N ALA A 47 11.27 0.20 5.91
CA ALA A 47 10.09 -0.12 5.10
C ALA A 47 10.37 -1.27 4.11
N PHE A 48 11.56 -1.31 3.52
CA PHE A 48 11.99 -2.42 2.67
C PHE A 48 12.16 -3.72 3.48
N VAL A 49 12.80 -3.65 4.66
CA VAL A 49 12.91 -4.79 5.58
C VAL A 49 11.54 -5.30 6.00
N SER A 50 10.57 -4.41 6.25
CA SER A 50 9.18 -4.80 6.55
C SER A 50 8.52 -5.58 5.42
N MET A 51 8.84 -5.27 4.16
CA MET A 51 8.34 -6.02 3.01
C MET A 51 8.94 -7.43 2.98
N ILE A 52 10.26 -7.54 3.20
CA ILE A 52 10.93 -8.84 3.25
C ILE A 52 10.35 -9.70 4.40
N SER A 53 10.17 -9.10 5.58
CA SER A 53 9.60 -9.79 6.74
C SER A 53 8.21 -10.36 6.44
N VAL A 54 7.30 -9.57 5.86
CA VAL A 54 5.96 -10.07 5.50
C VAL A 54 6.00 -11.14 4.40
N SER A 55 6.93 -11.05 3.44
CA SER A 55 7.11 -12.09 2.41
C SER A 55 7.61 -13.41 2.99
N MET A 56 8.44 -13.38 4.04
CA MET A 56 8.89 -14.57 4.75
C MET A 56 7.83 -15.15 5.70
N ASN A 57 6.83 -14.33 6.07
CA ASN A 57 5.77 -14.73 6.99
C ASN A 57 4.64 -15.49 6.26
N THR A 58 4.94 -16.75 5.91
CA THR A 58 3.97 -17.68 5.32
C THR A 58 3.87 -18.94 6.19
N PRO A 59 2.67 -19.45 6.51
CA PRO A 59 2.51 -20.59 7.41
C PRO A 59 3.22 -21.86 6.92
N LYS A 60 3.27 -22.07 5.59
CA LYS A 60 4.03 -23.18 4.99
C LYS A 60 5.53 -23.03 5.22
N THR A 61 6.07 -21.82 5.20
CA THR A 61 7.50 -21.55 5.44
C THR A 61 7.90 -21.88 6.88
N PHE A 62 7.04 -21.59 7.85
CA PHE A 62 7.30 -21.88 9.26
C PHE A 62 7.36 -23.39 9.58
N VAL A 63 6.63 -24.22 8.83
CA VAL A 63 6.72 -25.68 8.95
C VAL A 63 8.12 -26.19 8.56
N TYR A 64 8.74 -25.59 7.54
CA TYR A 64 10.09 -25.96 7.11
C TYR A 64 11.18 -25.32 7.98
N TYR A 65 10.98 -24.09 8.43
CA TYR A 65 11.96 -23.31 9.18
C TYR A 65 11.32 -22.63 10.41
N PRO A 66 11.26 -23.30 11.58
CA PRO A 66 10.61 -22.75 12.77
C PRO A 66 11.33 -21.51 13.35
N HIS A 67 12.64 -21.41 13.18
CA HIS A 67 13.40 -20.23 13.63
C HIS A 67 13.02 -18.93 12.88
N LEU A 68 12.47 -19.05 11.66
CA LEU A 68 12.03 -17.90 10.87
C LEU A 68 10.82 -17.20 11.50
N GLU A 69 9.99 -17.93 12.23
CA GLU A 69 8.81 -17.38 12.91
C GLU A 69 9.24 -16.35 13.96
N TYR A 70 10.15 -16.73 14.86
CA TYR A 70 10.71 -15.82 15.88
C TYR A 70 11.50 -14.66 15.26
N LEU A 71 12.26 -14.92 14.19
CA LEU A 71 13.04 -13.88 13.52
C LEU A 71 12.13 -12.81 12.88
N THR A 72 11.09 -13.23 12.16
CA THR A 72 10.11 -12.29 11.57
C THR A 72 9.36 -11.52 12.66
N PHE A 73 9.01 -12.18 13.76
CA PHE A 73 8.37 -11.53 14.91
C PHE A 73 9.25 -10.44 15.54
N VAL A 74 10.52 -10.73 15.82
CA VAL A 74 11.46 -9.74 16.38
C VAL A 74 11.65 -8.56 15.43
N ILE A 75 11.83 -8.82 14.13
CA ILE A 75 11.93 -7.77 13.12
C ILE A 75 10.66 -6.90 13.12
N ASP A 76 9.49 -7.53 13.12
CA ASP A 76 8.20 -6.85 13.08
C ASP A 76 7.95 -5.99 14.31
N LEU A 77 8.38 -6.47 15.48
CA LEU A 77 8.30 -5.74 16.75
C LEU A 77 9.21 -4.51 16.76
N VAL A 78 10.46 -4.63 16.28
CA VAL A 78 11.38 -3.49 16.15
C VAL A 78 10.84 -2.46 15.16
N LEU A 79 10.32 -2.89 14.01
CA LEU A 79 9.71 -2.03 13.02
C LEU A 79 8.45 -1.32 13.55
N MET A 80 7.62 -2.04 14.32
CA MET A 80 6.44 -1.50 14.97
C MET A 80 6.80 -0.36 15.91
N ILE A 81 7.82 -0.53 16.76
CA ILE A 81 8.28 0.51 17.69
C ILE A 81 8.82 1.71 16.91
N LEU A 82 9.69 1.49 15.91
CA LEU A 82 10.27 2.56 15.11
C LEU A 82 9.20 3.40 14.39
N PHE A 83 8.27 2.76 13.66
CA PHE A 83 7.22 3.50 12.94
C PHE A 83 6.19 4.13 13.88
N SER A 84 5.91 3.52 15.04
CA SER A 84 5.06 4.14 16.05
C SER A 84 5.72 5.39 16.65
N SER A 85 7.03 5.33 16.95
CA SER A 85 7.77 6.51 17.46
C SER A 85 7.80 7.66 16.46
N GLU A 86 7.94 7.35 15.17
CA GLU A 86 7.89 8.34 14.08
C GLU A 86 6.50 8.99 14.00
N MET A 87 5.45 8.18 14.07
CA MET A 87 4.07 8.64 14.06
C MET A 87 3.79 9.57 15.25
N VAL A 88 4.14 9.15 16.47
CA VAL A 88 3.92 9.93 17.70
C VAL A 88 4.70 11.24 17.66
N ALA A 89 5.96 11.22 17.23
CA ALA A 89 6.76 12.44 17.08
C ALA A 89 6.14 13.41 16.07
N LYS A 90 5.68 12.92 14.92
CA LYS A 90 4.97 13.76 13.93
C LYS A 90 3.66 14.34 14.46
N MET A 91 2.89 13.56 15.20
CA MET A 91 1.65 14.02 15.84
C MET A 91 1.92 15.09 16.89
N HIS A 92 3.00 14.96 17.66
CA HIS A 92 3.41 15.94 18.67
C HIS A 92 3.84 17.27 18.03
N ILE A 93 4.63 17.22 16.96
CA ILE A 93 5.13 18.43 16.26
C ILE A 93 3.98 19.17 15.56
N ARG A 94 3.13 18.46 14.81
CA ARG A 94 2.09 19.06 13.96
C ARG A 94 0.77 19.32 14.67
N GLY A 95 0.59 18.75 15.85
CA GLY A 95 -0.70 18.63 16.50
C GLY A 95 -1.58 17.54 15.86
N VAL A 96 -2.38 16.87 16.70
CA VAL A 96 -3.30 15.81 16.25
C VAL A 96 -4.49 16.39 15.49
N TRP A 97 -5.12 17.44 16.06
CA TRP A 97 -6.38 17.99 15.54
C TRP A 97 -6.36 19.53 15.37
N LYS A 98 -5.60 20.24 16.21
CA LYS A 98 -5.40 21.69 16.14
C LYS A 98 -3.94 21.98 15.82
N GLY A 99 -3.70 22.72 14.74
CA GLY A 99 -2.40 23.09 14.20
C GLY A 99 -2.55 23.70 12.81
N GLU A 100 -1.51 24.35 12.28
CA GLU A 100 -1.55 24.94 10.92
C GLU A 100 -1.64 23.85 9.84
N ALA A 101 -1.08 22.66 10.10
CA ALA A 101 -1.15 21.47 9.24
C ALA A 101 -1.33 20.19 10.09
N PRO A 102 -2.55 19.93 10.61
CA PRO A 102 -2.78 18.83 11.56
C PRO A 102 -2.57 17.46 10.92
N TYR A 103 -2.02 16.51 11.68
CA TYR A 103 -1.64 15.18 11.20
C TYR A 103 -2.78 14.47 10.48
N LEU A 104 -4.00 14.55 11.02
CA LEU A 104 -5.19 13.88 10.46
C LEU A 104 -5.70 14.50 9.16
N ARG A 105 -5.25 15.69 8.74
CA ARG A 105 -5.71 16.32 7.49
C ARG A 105 -4.82 15.97 6.30
N ASP A 106 -3.57 15.58 6.53
CA ASP A 106 -2.64 15.18 5.48
C ASP A 106 -2.87 13.72 5.07
N ARG A 107 -3.11 13.48 3.77
CA ARG A 107 -3.41 12.14 3.23
C ARG A 107 -2.23 11.18 3.38
N TRP A 108 -1.00 11.68 3.36
CA TRP A 108 0.18 10.85 3.57
C TRP A 108 0.37 10.47 5.02
N CYS A 109 0.12 11.39 5.95
CA CYS A 109 0.08 11.07 7.38
C CYS A 109 -1.05 10.07 7.71
N GLN A 110 -2.24 10.22 7.10
CA GLN A 110 -3.31 9.22 7.24
C GLN A 110 -2.87 7.83 6.75
N PHE A 111 -2.28 7.75 5.55
CA PHE A 111 -1.75 6.50 5.01
C PHE A 111 -0.70 5.90 5.95
N ASP A 112 0.26 6.72 6.39
CA ASP A 112 1.33 6.31 7.30
C ASP A 112 0.77 5.77 8.62
N GLY A 113 -0.28 6.39 9.18
CA GLY A 113 -0.97 5.93 10.39
C GLY A 113 -1.74 4.63 10.19
N VAL A 114 -2.48 4.48 9.09
CA VAL A 114 -3.17 3.21 8.75
C VAL A 114 -2.18 2.07 8.63
N MET A 115 -1.03 2.31 8.00
CA MET A 115 0.03 1.29 7.88
C MET A 115 0.60 0.86 9.23
N VAL A 116 0.80 1.80 10.17
CA VAL A 116 1.21 1.49 11.55
C VAL A 116 0.14 0.69 12.28
N MET A 117 -1.14 1.01 12.10
CA MET A 117 -2.24 0.23 12.68
C MET A 117 -2.29 -1.21 12.14
N CYS A 118 -2.09 -1.40 10.83
CA CYS A 118 -1.98 -2.73 10.25
C CYS A 118 -0.76 -3.51 10.78
N LEU A 119 0.35 -2.81 11.03
CA LEU A 119 1.56 -3.39 11.61
C LEU A 119 1.32 -3.89 13.04
N TRP A 120 0.65 -3.09 13.87
CA TRP A 120 0.18 -3.50 15.19
C TRP A 120 -0.73 -4.73 15.13
N GLY A 121 -1.73 -4.72 14.23
CA GLY A 121 -2.61 -5.86 14.03
C GLY A 121 -1.86 -7.13 13.60
N SER A 122 -0.84 -7.00 12.74
CA SER A 122 -0.01 -8.12 12.29
C SER A 122 0.80 -8.73 13.44
N VAL A 123 1.42 -7.89 14.29
CA VAL A 123 2.20 -8.33 15.46
C VAL A 123 1.28 -9.01 16.48
N SER A 124 0.15 -8.39 16.82
CA SER A 124 -0.84 -8.99 17.72
C SER A 124 -1.37 -10.33 17.20
N GLY A 125 -1.59 -10.44 15.89
CA GLY A 125 -1.99 -11.69 15.24
C GLY A 125 -0.92 -12.78 15.34
N GLN A 126 0.37 -12.44 15.17
CA GLN A 126 1.48 -13.40 15.36
C GLN A 126 1.57 -13.88 16.81
N ILE A 127 1.40 -12.98 17.80
CA ILE A 127 1.38 -13.34 19.23
C ILE A 127 0.28 -14.37 19.51
N TYR A 128 -0.91 -14.17 18.92
CA TYR A 128 -2.02 -15.11 19.07
C TYR A 128 -1.73 -16.47 18.43
N GLU A 129 -1.11 -16.51 17.25
CA GLU A 129 -0.71 -17.76 16.57
C GLU A 129 0.33 -18.54 17.40
N MET A 130 1.30 -17.84 18.00
CA MET A 130 2.29 -18.44 18.89
C MET A 130 1.65 -18.97 20.19
N ALA A 131 0.74 -18.19 20.80
CA ALA A 131 0.07 -18.56 22.04
C ALA A 131 -0.88 -19.75 21.90
N THR A 132 -1.41 -19.99 20.69
CA THR A 132 -2.34 -21.09 20.39
C THR A 132 -1.63 -22.37 19.89
N ASN A 133 -0.30 -22.44 20.02
CA ASN A 133 0.54 -23.59 19.61
C ASN A 133 0.35 -23.99 18.15
N GLY A 134 0.37 -23.00 17.25
CA GLY A 134 0.47 -23.20 15.81
C GLY A 134 -0.75 -22.77 15.02
N PRO A 135 -0.64 -22.71 13.68
CA PRO A 135 -1.73 -22.29 12.81
C PRO A 135 -2.81 -23.37 12.84
N SER A 136 -3.78 -23.26 13.74
CA SER A 136 -5.00 -24.04 13.66
C SER A 136 -5.67 -23.70 12.33
N THR A 137 -5.45 -24.59 11.36
CA THR A 137 -5.79 -24.42 9.93
C THR A 137 -7.31 -24.36 9.72
N ASN A 138 -8.09 -24.56 10.79
CA ASN A 138 -9.52 -24.75 10.78
C ASN A 138 -10.28 -23.56 11.41
N ASN A 139 -9.56 -22.52 11.83
CA ASN A 139 -10.12 -21.41 12.59
C ASN A 139 -10.25 -20.16 11.70
N THR A 140 -11.45 -19.58 11.64
CA THR A 140 -11.74 -18.26 11.04
C THR A 140 -10.75 -17.17 11.46
N ALA A 141 -10.18 -17.28 12.66
CA ALA A 141 -9.13 -16.40 13.18
C ALA A 141 -7.89 -16.35 12.27
N ALA A 142 -7.40 -17.48 11.74
CA ALA A 142 -6.22 -17.50 10.88
C ALA A 142 -6.45 -16.76 9.55
N ALA A 143 -7.68 -16.85 9.00
CA ALA A 143 -8.07 -16.11 7.80
C ALA A 143 -8.13 -14.59 8.06
N ILE A 144 -8.69 -14.18 9.21
CA ILE A 144 -8.77 -12.77 9.61
C ILE A 144 -7.37 -12.18 9.82
N ILE A 145 -6.47 -12.94 10.46
CA ILE A 145 -5.08 -12.51 10.67
C ILE A 145 -4.35 -12.35 9.32
N GLY A 146 -4.56 -13.27 8.37
CA GLY A 146 -4.03 -13.15 7.01
C GLY A 146 -4.50 -11.88 6.28
N ILE A 147 -5.76 -11.50 6.44
CA ILE A 147 -6.32 -10.26 5.85
C ILE A 147 -5.63 -9.02 6.45
N ILE A 148 -5.42 -8.99 7.77
CA ILE A 148 -4.74 -7.88 8.45
C ILE A 148 -3.28 -7.71 7.98
N ARG A 149 -2.64 -8.79 7.50
CA ARG A 149 -1.27 -8.76 6.94
C ARG A 149 -1.22 -8.29 5.48
N SER A 150 -2.32 -8.41 4.73
CA SER A 150 -2.38 -8.05 3.29
C SER A 150 -2.04 -6.59 2.93
N PRO A 151 -2.37 -5.54 3.73
CA PRO A 151 -1.98 -4.17 3.39
C PRO A 151 -0.50 -3.89 3.64
N ARG A 152 0.22 -4.72 4.39
CA ARG A 152 1.58 -4.45 4.87
C ARG A 152 2.61 -4.21 3.75
N PRO A 153 2.60 -4.92 2.60
CA PRO A 153 3.47 -4.60 1.45
C PRO A 153 3.29 -3.18 0.91
N LEU A 154 2.14 -2.53 1.15
CA LEU A 154 1.92 -1.14 0.76
C LEU A 154 2.87 -0.17 1.46
N ILE A 155 3.56 -0.59 2.54
CA ILE A 155 4.59 0.23 3.18
C ILE A 155 5.70 0.64 2.20
N LEU A 156 5.90 -0.12 1.12
CA LEU A 156 6.84 0.18 0.05
C LEU A 156 6.48 1.47 -0.71
N VAL A 157 5.22 1.91 -0.67
CA VAL A 157 4.82 3.23 -1.18
C VAL A 157 5.63 4.34 -0.50
N ARG A 158 6.02 4.19 0.78
CA ARG A 158 6.90 5.16 1.48
C ARG A 158 8.28 5.29 0.81
N VAL A 159 8.81 4.18 0.27
CA VAL A 159 10.09 4.16 -0.47
C VAL A 159 9.93 4.85 -1.81
N PHE A 160 8.86 4.53 -2.54
CA PHE A 160 8.60 5.09 -3.87
C PHE A 160 8.10 6.53 -3.86
N ARG A 161 7.54 7.04 -2.76
CA ARG A 161 7.01 8.40 -2.66
C ARG A 161 8.02 9.46 -3.11
N ASN A 162 9.31 9.28 -2.80
CA ASN A 162 10.36 10.21 -3.24
C ASN A 162 10.62 10.15 -4.74
N PHE A 163 10.49 8.99 -5.36
CA PHE A 163 10.59 8.83 -6.82
C PHE A 163 9.33 9.34 -7.53
N LEU A 164 8.18 9.27 -6.87
CA LEU A 164 6.88 9.77 -7.36
C LEU A 164 6.71 11.29 -7.19
N LYS A 165 7.65 11.98 -6.53
CA LYS A 165 7.73 13.45 -6.56
C LYS A 165 8.21 13.92 -7.95
N PHE A 166 7.33 13.82 -8.93
CA PHE A 166 7.58 14.40 -10.25
C PHE A 166 7.49 15.93 -10.16
N GLN A 167 8.48 16.63 -10.72
CA GLN A 167 8.52 18.10 -10.84
C GLN A 167 7.51 18.62 -11.90
N LEU A 168 6.27 18.11 -11.86
CA LEU A 168 5.21 18.50 -12.77
C LEU A 168 4.15 19.29 -12.00
N PRO A 169 3.64 20.41 -12.53
CA PRO A 169 2.60 21.18 -11.86
C PRO A 169 1.35 20.31 -11.62
N LYS A 170 0.76 20.39 -10.41
CA LYS A 170 -0.43 19.60 -10.01
C LYS A 170 -1.56 19.66 -11.06
N ASN A 171 -1.77 20.85 -11.64
CA ASN A 171 -2.80 21.10 -12.65
C ASN A 171 -2.57 20.33 -13.95
N ARG A 172 -1.31 20.14 -14.35
CA ARG A 172 -0.94 19.40 -15.56
C ARG A 172 -1.18 17.91 -15.36
N ILE A 173 -0.75 17.34 -14.23
CA ILE A 173 -1.02 15.93 -13.90
C ILE A 173 -2.53 15.68 -13.87
N ASN A 174 -3.30 16.51 -13.17
CA ASN A 174 -4.75 16.38 -13.08
C ASN A 174 -5.43 16.45 -14.45
N SER A 175 -4.97 17.35 -15.34
CA SER A 175 -5.51 17.43 -16.71
C SER A 175 -5.21 16.19 -17.55
N ILE A 176 -4.01 15.61 -17.41
CA ILE A 176 -3.60 14.39 -18.12
C ILE A 176 -4.37 13.19 -17.60
N PHE A 177 -4.46 13.03 -16.27
CA PHE A 177 -5.24 11.99 -15.62
C PHE A 177 -6.72 12.07 -16.01
N LYS A 178 -7.31 13.27 -15.98
CA LYS A 178 -8.71 13.45 -16.36
C LYS A 178 -8.97 13.04 -17.81
N ARG A 179 -8.10 13.46 -18.75
CA ARG A 179 -8.23 13.11 -20.16
C ARG A 179 -8.05 11.61 -20.41
N SER A 180 -6.99 11.02 -19.84
CA SER A 180 -6.68 9.60 -19.98
C SER A 180 -7.76 8.72 -19.32
N SER A 181 -8.19 9.07 -18.11
CA SER A 181 -9.24 8.36 -17.39
C SER A 181 -10.56 8.37 -18.14
N GLN A 182 -10.94 9.49 -18.78
CA GLN A 182 -12.18 9.56 -19.55
C GLN A 182 -12.11 8.66 -20.80
N GLN A 183 -10.96 8.63 -21.48
CA GLN A 183 -10.77 7.76 -22.64
C GLN A 183 -10.83 6.28 -22.24
N ILE A 184 -10.14 5.91 -21.15
CA ILE A 184 -10.16 4.55 -20.62
C ILE A 184 -11.59 4.18 -20.22
N TYR A 185 -12.31 5.06 -19.51
CA TYR A 185 -13.69 4.83 -19.08
C TYR A 185 -14.63 4.51 -20.26
N ASN A 186 -14.56 5.29 -21.34
CA ASN A 186 -15.39 5.05 -22.52
C ASN A 186 -15.06 3.69 -23.18
N VAL A 187 -13.77 3.34 -23.29
CA VAL A 187 -13.33 2.05 -23.84
C VAL A 187 -13.75 0.89 -22.93
N THR A 188 -13.64 1.03 -21.62
CA THR A 188 -14.03 0.00 -20.65
C THR A 188 -15.53 -0.27 -20.69
N ILE A 189 -16.38 0.75 -20.80
CA ILE A 189 -17.84 0.56 -20.94
C ILE A 189 -18.16 -0.20 -22.23
N PHE A 190 -17.54 0.20 -23.34
CA PHE A 190 -17.72 -0.49 -24.62
C PHE A 190 -17.29 -1.95 -24.53
N PHE A 191 -16.15 -2.23 -23.90
CA PHE A 191 -15.67 -3.59 -23.67
C PHE A 191 -16.61 -4.40 -22.76
N LEU A 192 -17.10 -3.82 -21.66
CA LEU A 192 -18.05 -4.46 -20.77
C LEU A 192 -19.37 -4.79 -21.46
N PHE A 193 -19.84 -3.92 -22.37
CA PHE A 193 -21.00 -4.18 -23.20
C PHE A 193 -20.80 -5.44 -24.07
N PHE A 194 -19.68 -5.54 -24.80
CA PHE A 194 -19.40 -6.73 -25.62
C PHE A 194 -19.20 -8.00 -24.78
N MET A 195 -18.49 -7.91 -23.66
CA MET A 195 -18.34 -9.06 -22.75
C MET A 195 -19.69 -9.56 -22.23
N SER A 196 -20.60 -8.64 -21.92
CA SER A 196 -21.95 -8.99 -21.48
C SER A 196 -22.78 -9.59 -22.61
N LEU A 197 -22.72 -9.01 -23.81
CA LEU A 197 -23.43 -9.50 -25.00
C LEU A 197 -22.97 -10.92 -25.37
N TYR A 198 -21.66 -11.14 -25.49
CA TYR A 198 -21.12 -12.47 -25.79
C TYR A 198 -21.28 -13.43 -24.62
N GLY A 199 -21.27 -12.95 -23.37
CA GLY A 199 -21.63 -13.74 -22.20
C GLY A 199 -23.07 -14.27 -22.30
N PHE A 200 -24.02 -13.41 -22.67
CA PHE A 200 -25.41 -13.81 -22.87
C PHE A 200 -25.57 -14.78 -24.03
N LEU A 201 -25.00 -14.47 -25.21
CA LEU A 201 -24.99 -15.38 -26.35
C LEU A 201 -24.33 -16.72 -26.00
N GLY A 202 -23.27 -16.70 -25.20
CA GLY A 202 -22.57 -17.89 -24.74
C GLY A 202 -23.46 -18.80 -23.90
N VAL A 203 -24.27 -18.24 -23.01
CA VAL A 203 -25.22 -19.01 -22.19
C VAL A 203 -26.39 -19.57 -23.02
N GLN A 204 -26.83 -18.83 -24.05
CA GLN A 204 -27.93 -19.27 -24.92
C GLN A 204 -27.49 -20.34 -25.94
N PHE A 205 -26.31 -20.18 -26.55
CA PHE A 205 -25.80 -21.13 -27.54
C PHE A 205 -25.12 -22.34 -26.92
N PHE A 206 -24.45 -22.18 -25.77
CA PHE A 206 -23.69 -23.25 -25.15
C PHE A 206 -24.31 -23.65 -23.79
N GLY A 207 -24.59 -24.94 -23.66
CA GLY A 207 -24.99 -25.54 -22.39
C GLY A 207 -23.78 -25.96 -21.53
N LYS A 208 -24.06 -26.60 -20.39
CA LYS A 208 -22.98 -27.14 -19.53
C LYS A 208 -22.24 -28.27 -20.26
N MET A 209 -20.94 -28.09 -20.50
CA MET A 209 -20.07 -29.12 -21.08
C MET A 209 -19.71 -30.20 -20.04
N LYS A 210 -20.69 -31.06 -19.69
CA LYS A 210 -20.51 -32.16 -18.73
C LYS A 210 -20.13 -33.50 -19.37
N ARG A 211 -20.29 -33.63 -20.69
CA ARG A 211 -20.00 -34.88 -21.40
C ARG A 211 -18.50 -34.99 -21.62
N ARG A 212 -17.87 -35.96 -20.95
CA ARG A 212 -16.49 -36.38 -21.19
C ARG A 212 -16.48 -37.86 -21.57
N CYS A 213 -15.60 -38.24 -22.49
CA CYS A 213 -15.40 -39.63 -22.83
C CYS A 213 -14.70 -40.33 -21.65
N VAL A 214 -15.29 -41.41 -21.15
CA VAL A 214 -14.73 -42.25 -20.10
C VAL A 214 -14.58 -43.68 -20.61
N ARG A 215 -13.71 -44.47 -19.98
CA ARG A 215 -13.55 -45.89 -20.33
C ARG A 215 -14.83 -46.65 -19.99
N LYS A 216 -15.13 -47.71 -20.76
CA LYS A 216 -16.25 -48.60 -20.44
C LYS A 216 -16.05 -49.18 -19.03
N GLY A 217 -17.05 -49.01 -18.15
CA GLY A 217 -17.03 -49.49 -16.77
C GLY A 217 -16.68 -48.45 -15.70
N THR A 218 -16.42 -47.19 -16.07
CA THR A 218 -16.22 -46.13 -15.06
C THR A 218 -17.54 -45.83 -14.35
N GLN A 219 -17.54 -45.96 -13.02
CA GLN A 219 -18.69 -45.62 -12.18
C GLN A 219 -18.87 -44.09 -12.11
N PRO A 220 -20.12 -43.61 -11.97
CA PRO A 220 -20.46 -42.19 -11.98
C PRO A 220 -19.81 -41.38 -10.86
#